data_AF-A0A9X8R3V8-F1
#
_entry.id   AF-A0A9X8R3V8-F1
#
_cell.length_a   1.000
_cell.length_b   1.000
_cell.length_c   1.000
_cell.angle_alpha   90.00
_cell.angle_beta   90.00
_cell.angle_gamma   90.00
#
_symmetry.space_group_name_H-M   'P 1'
#
loop_
_entity.id
_entity.type
_entity.pdbx_description
1 polymer ?
#
loop_
_entity_poly.entity_id
_entity_poly.type
_entity_poly.pdbx_seq_one_letter_code
_entity_poly.pdbx_strand_id
1 'polypeptide(L)' 'HHINAWRYGGMTNMDNLAELCPFHNGVNADNRHGPFGYIDNPNARIHWVAPNGTKVPMTTPGAMELLFD' A
#
# COMPACT_ATOMS: atom_id res chain seq x y z
N HIS A 1 6.23 -2.61 -4.85
CA HIS A 1 6.35 -1.27 -4.26
C HIS A 1 6.60 -1.41 -2.77
N HIS A 2 7.62 -0.75 -2.21
CA HIS A 2 7.89 -0.80 -0.77
C HIS A 2 7.02 0.22 -0.03
N ILE A 3 6.19 -0.23 0.91
CA ILE A 3 5.33 0.66 1.71
C ILE A 3 6.18 1.58 2.60
N ASN A 4 7.14 0.99 3.32
CA ASN A 4 8.26 1.69 3.93
C ASN A 4 9.48 1.49 3.04
N ALA A 5 10.07 2.59 2.57
CA ALA A 5 11.21 2.55 1.66
C ALA A 5 12.38 1.72 2.22
N TRP A 6 13.08 0.98 1.35
CA TRP A 6 14.27 0.22 1.73
C TRP A 6 15.36 1.10 2.36
N ARG A 7 15.56 2.32 1.84
CA ARG A 7 16.53 3.29 2.38
C ARG A 7 16.25 3.72 3.83
N TYR A 8 15.03 3.50 4.32
CA TYR A 8 14.60 3.79 5.69
C TYR A 8 14.46 2.51 6.54
N GLY A 9 14.99 1.37 6.07
CA GLY A 9 14.94 0.09 6.79
C GLY A 9 13.71 -0.76 6.47
N GLY A 10 12.96 -0.45 5.41
CA GLY A 10 11.86 -1.28 4.96
C GLY A 10 12.31 -2.67 4.49
N MET A 11 11.70 -3.72 5.03
CA MET A 11 12.00 -5.11 4.68
C MET A 11 11.45 -5.49 3.29
N THR A 12 12.07 -6.47 2.63
CA THR A 12 11.55 -7.07 1.39
C THR A 12 10.76 -8.32 1.76
N ASN A 13 9.49 -8.13 2.17
CA ASN A 13 8.58 -9.19 2.57
C ASN A 13 7.13 -8.83 2.20
N MET A 14 6.19 -9.77 2.36
CA MET A 14 4.78 -9.54 1.99
C MET A 14 4.10 -8.45 2.82
N ASP A 15 4.57 -8.19 4.04
CA ASP A 15 4.00 -7.12 4.89
C ASP A 15 4.30 -5.72 4.34
N ASN A 16 5.44 -5.57 3.67
CA ASN A 16 5.96 -4.28 3.20
C ASN A 16 5.93 -4.10 1.68
N LEU A 17 5.44 -5.10 0.92
CA LEU A 17 5.36 -5.05 -0.53
C LEU A 17 3.90 -5.01 -1.02
N ALA A 18 3.65 -4.10 -1.94
CA ALA A 18 2.39 -3.99 -2.67
C ALA A 18 2.62 -3.96 -4.18
N GLU A 19 1.73 -4.59 -4.95
CA GLU A 19 1.66 -4.42 -6.40
C GLU A 19 0.80 -3.19 -6.71
N LEU A 20 1.30 -2.31 -7.58
CA LEU A 20 0.64 -1.06 -7.95
C LEU A 20 0.70 -0.86 -9.46
N CYS A 21 -0.28 -0.13 -10.01
CA CYS A 21 -0.20 0.32 -11.39
C CYS A 21 0.96 1.31 -11.59
N PRO A 22 1.46 1.52 -12.83
CA PRO A 22 2.59 2.41 -13.09
C PRO A 22 2.42 3.82 -12.55
N PHE A 23 1.20 4.37 -12.62
CA PHE A 23 0.88 5.68 -12.07
C PHE A 23 1.09 5.75 -10.56
N HIS A 24 0.40 4.90 -9.78
CA HIS A 24 0.49 4.91 -8.32
C HIS A 24 1.87 4.54 -7.80
N ASN A 25 2.54 3.58 -8.45
CA ASN A 25 3.92 3.24 -8.12
C ASN A 25 4.86 4.45 -8.31
N GLY A 26 4.71 5.16 -9.43
CA GLY A 26 5.53 6.32 -9.78
C GLY A 26 5.28 7.53 -8.87
N VAL A 27 4.02 7.87 -8.59
CA VAL A 27 3.71 9.04 -7.75
C VAL A 27 3.96 8.81 -6.27
N ASN A 28 3.88 7.56 -5.79
CA ASN A 28 4.21 7.26 -4.40
C ASN A 28 5.73 7.29 -4.17
N ALA A 29 6.55 6.74 -5.09
CA ALA A 29 8.03 6.82 -5.05
C ALA A 29 8.67 6.49 -3.69
N ASP A 30 8.09 5.52 -2.97
CA ASP A 30 8.39 5.12 -1.59
C ASP A 30 8.33 6.28 -0.56
N ASN A 31 7.60 7.35 -0.89
CA ASN A 31 7.41 8.54 -0.08
C ASN A 31 5.98 8.65 0.44
N ARG A 32 5.78 8.17 1.67
CA ARG A 32 4.50 8.24 2.39
C ARG A 32 3.95 9.66 2.57
N HIS A 33 4.80 10.67 2.53
CA HIS A 33 4.43 12.08 2.71
C HIS A 33 4.27 12.83 1.38
N GLY A 34 4.18 12.11 0.26
CA GLY A 34 3.94 12.68 -1.06
C GLY A 34 2.53 13.28 -1.20
N PRO A 35 2.31 14.12 -2.23
CA PRO A 35 1.05 14.85 -2.40
C PRO A 35 -0.09 13.98 -2.93
N PHE A 36 0.17 12.72 -3.32
CA PHE A 36 -0.82 11.85 -3.94
C PHE A 36 -1.46 10.85 -2.98
N GLY A 37 -0.92 10.67 -1.77
CA GLY A 37 -1.36 9.64 -0.84
C GLY A 37 -0.30 8.55 -0.67
N TYR A 38 -0.66 7.45 -0.02
CA TYR A 38 0.26 6.35 0.26
C TYR A 38 -0.46 5.01 0.41
N ILE A 39 0.31 3.92 0.41
CA ILE A 39 -0.20 2.58 0.68
C ILE A 39 -0.06 2.24 2.16
N ASP A 40 -1.10 1.65 2.73
CA ASP A 40 -1.12 1.04 4.07
C ASP A 40 -1.47 -0.45 3.94
N ASN A 41 -1.01 -1.30 4.86
CA ASN A 41 -1.29 -2.76 4.81
C ASN A 41 -1.70 -3.33 6.19
N PRO A 42 -2.76 -2.82 6.84
CA PRO A 42 -3.28 -3.38 8.08
C PRO A 42 -3.77 -4.82 7.84
N ASN A 43 -3.22 -5.77 8.60
CA ASN A 43 -3.66 -7.17 8.62
C ASN A 43 -3.72 -7.83 7.23
N ALA A 44 -2.68 -7.62 6.42
CA ALA A 44 -2.59 -8.14 5.05
C ALA A 44 -3.71 -7.65 4.11
N ARG A 45 -4.34 -6.51 4.41
CA ARG A 45 -5.24 -5.80 3.52
C ARG A 45 -4.61 -4.50 3.05
N ILE A 46 -4.24 -4.48 1.77
CA ILE A 46 -3.65 -3.30 1.14
C ILE A 46 -4.73 -2.24 0.93
N HIS A 47 -4.49 -1.03 1.43
CA HIS A 47 -5.35 0.13 1.26
C HIS A 47 -4.58 1.29 0.64
N TRP A 48 -5.28 2.05 -0.21
CA TRP A 48 -4.86 3.41 -0.54
C TRP A 48 -5.35 4.38 0.53
N VAL A 49 -4.45 5.23 1.01
CA VAL A 49 -4.76 6.35 1.88
C VAL A 49 -4.58 7.64 1.09
N ALA A 50 -5.67 8.40 0.93
CA ALA A 50 -5.65 9.68 0.24
C ALA A 50 -4.78 10.72 0.96
N PRO A 51 -4.36 11.81 0.30
CA PRO A 51 -3.50 12.85 0.90
C PRO A 51 -4.06 13.45 2.21
N ASN A 52 -5.38 13.47 2.35
CA ASN A 52 -6.07 13.95 3.55
C ASN A 52 -6.18 12.90 4.67
N GLY A 53 -5.59 11.72 4.51
CA GLY A 53 -5.62 10.64 5.50
C GLY A 53 -6.84 9.69 5.37
N THR A 54 -7.77 9.95 4.46
CA THR A 54 -8.93 9.07 4.27
C THR A 54 -8.51 7.76 3.62
N LYS A 55 -8.79 6.65 4.29
CA LYS A 55 -8.66 5.30 3.71
C LYS A 55 -9.74 5.11 2.64
N VAL A 56 -9.34 4.84 1.41
CA VAL A 56 -10.29 4.53 0.34
C VAL A 56 -10.83 3.12 0.57
N PRO A 57 -12.16 2.95 0.71
CA PRO A 57 -12.75 1.65 0.94
C PRO A 57 -12.52 0.74 -0.27
N MET A 58 -12.06 -0.47 0.00
CA MET A 58 -11.90 -1.49 -1.03
C MET A 58 -13.15 -2.34 -1.06
N THR A 59 -13.88 -2.30 -2.18
CA THR A 59 -15.14 -3.05 -2.38
C THR A 59 -14.88 -4.44 -2.96
N THR A 60 -13.65 -4.72 -3.39
CA THR A 60 -13.21 -6.05 -3.85
C THR A 60 -12.62 -6.80 -2.67
N PRO A 61 -13.02 -8.06 -2.41
CA PRO A 61 -12.41 -8.89 -1.38
C PRO A 61 -10.91 -9.06 -1.59
N GLY A 62 -10.17 -9.15 -0.48
CA GLY A 62 -8.73 -9.41 -0.51
C GLY A 62 -8.44 -10.87 -0.83
N ALA A 63 -7.25 -11.18 -1.38
CA ALA A 63 -6.89 -12.56 -1.68
C ALA A 63 -6.97 -13.48 -0.45
N MET A 64 -6.61 -12.98 0.74
CA MET A 64 -6.70 -13.75 1.98
C MET A 64 -8.14 -14.04 2.39
N GLU A 65 -9.08 -13.11 2.19
CA GLU A 65 -10.50 -13.33 2.45
C GLU A 65 -11.06 -14.36 1.47
N LEU A 66 -10.72 -14.26 0.17
CA LEU A 66 -11.22 -15.22 -0.82
C LEU A 66 -10.71 -16.65 -0.63
N LEU A 67 -9.55 -16.85 0.00
CA LEU A 67 -8.86 -18.15 0.08
C LEU A 67 -9.00 -18.84 1.44
N PHE A 68 -9.27 -18.09 2.51
CA PHE A 68 -9.22 -18.60 3.89
C PHE A 68 -10.46 -18.25 4.73
N ASP A 69 -11.52 -17.73 4.12
CA ASP A 69 -12.85 -17.58 4.74
C ASP A 69 -13.63 -18.91 4.79
#